data_AF-K1S1G7-F1
#
_entry.id   AF-K1S1G7-F1
#
_cell.length_a   1.000
_cell.length_b   1.000
_cell.length_c   1.000
_cell.angle_alpha   90.00
_cell.angle_beta   90.00
_cell.angle_gamma   90.00
#
_symmetry.space_group_name_H-M   'P 1'
#
loop_
_entity.id
_entity.type
_entity.pdbx_description
1 polymer ?
#
loop_
_entity_poly.entity_id
_entity_poly.type
_entity_poly.pdbx_seq_one_letter_code
_entity_poly.pdbx_strand_id
1 'polypeptide(L)'
;KRGNVSADDAKNNFYWQDYLGDLDYVRTAVADARKSFADHNGDPEKLKLFINDYNLESDWDDNGKLKSLIQWIHDWEADGVTKIDGIASQMHISCYADPNTQKSKKDHIVKMLELMAKSGKLCKISELDMGYVDAAGKEVKTADMTEEQHKEMRDLYTFVLQKYFEIIPAAQQYGITQWCATDAPKDSGWRPGLPVGLWDLNYLRKHTYAGFAVGLGAPEYWKEAK
;
A
#
# COMPACT_ATOMS: atom_id res chain seq x y z
N LYS A 1 -0.36 -11.51 22.83
CA LYS A 1 0.45 -11.37 24.06
C LYS A 1 0.91 -9.93 24.15
N ARG A 2 0.62 -9.23 25.25
CA ARG A 2 1.25 -7.94 25.56
C ARG A 2 2.67 -8.19 26.09
N GLY A 3 3.59 -7.24 25.92
CA GLY A 3 4.98 -7.36 26.38
C GLY A 3 6.00 -7.85 25.34
N ASN A 4 5.78 -7.58 24.05
CA ASN A 4 6.75 -7.88 22.98
C ASN A 4 7.78 -6.75 22.76
N VAL A 5 7.72 -5.70 23.57
CA VAL A 5 8.62 -4.54 23.51
C VAL A 5 9.47 -4.50 24.78
N SER A 6 10.64 -3.85 24.70
CA SER A 6 11.51 -3.71 25.87
C SER A 6 10.83 -2.90 26.99
N ALA A 7 11.31 -3.03 28.23
CA ALA A 7 10.77 -2.23 29.34
C ALA A 7 10.97 -0.72 29.10
N ASP A 8 12.08 -0.34 28.44
CA ASP A 8 12.34 1.04 28.06
C ASP A 8 11.38 1.52 26.96
N ASP A 9 11.10 0.69 25.95
CA ASP A 9 10.09 1.01 24.93
C ASP A 9 8.70 1.12 25.54
N ALA A 10 8.33 0.23 26.44
CA ALA A 10 7.04 0.29 27.13
C ALA A 10 6.88 1.58 27.97
N LYS A 11 7.98 2.12 28.50
CA LYS A 11 7.99 3.37 29.26
C LYS A 11 7.96 4.62 28.35
N ASN A 12 8.58 4.54 27.18
CA ASN A 12 8.76 5.69 26.29
C ASN A 12 7.73 5.77 25.15
N ASN A 13 6.95 4.72 24.92
CA ASN A 13 5.94 4.67 23.88
C ASN A 13 4.51 4.69 24.45
N PHE A 14 3.60 5.20 23.63
CA PHE A 14 2.18 5.18 23.89
C PHE A 14 1.51 4.16 22.97
N TYR A 15 0.77 3.22 23.54
CA TYR A 15 -0.02 2.23 22.79
C TYR A 15 -1.50 2.36 23.14
N TRP A 16 -2.34 2.67 22.14
CA TRP A 16 -3.78 2.87 22.34
C TRP A 16 -4.46 1.73 23.11
N GLN A 17 -4.11 0.48 22.79
CA GLN A 17 -4.68 -0.71 23.42
C GLN A 17 -4.38 -0.83 24.92
N ASP A 18 -3.33 -0.20 25.43
CA ASP A 18 -3.01 -0.21 26.86
C ASP A 18 -3.97 0.65 27.68
N TYR A 19 -4.64 1.61 27.04
CA TYR A 19 -5.56 2.54 27.68
C TYR A 19 -7.03 2.27 27.32
N LEU A 20 -7.29 1.85 26.08
CA LEU A 20 -8.64 1.65 25.55
C LEU A 20 -8.96 0.17 25.31
N GLY A 21 -8.06 -0.76 25.69
CA GLY A 21 -8.25 -2.18 25.42
C GLY A 21 -8.04 -2.55 23.95
N ASP A 22 -8.03 -3.85 23.65
CA ASP A 22 -7.68 -4.34 22.30
C ASP A 22 -8.78 -4.08 21.24
N LEU A 23 -10.01 -3.82 21.68
CA LEU A 23 -11.16 -3.60 20.80
C LEU A 23 -11.58 -2.13 20.72
N ASP A 24 -11.65 -1.44 21.86
CA ASP A 24 -12.39 -0.17 21.88
C ASP A 24 -11.63 0.98 21.24
N TYR A 25 -10.30 0.94 21.11
CA TYR A 25 -9.57 2.04 20.45
C TYR A 25 -9.99 2.27 18.99
N VAL A 26 -10.20 1.21 18.21
CA VAL A 26 -10.69 1.35 16.82
C VAL A 26 -12.16 1.71 16.80
N ARG A 27 -12.98 1.08 17.67
CA ARG A 27 -14.41 1.37 17.75
C ARG A 27 -14.68 2.83 18.10
N THR A 28 -13.96 3.36 19.09
CA THR A 28 -14.01 4.77 19.48
C THR A 28 -13.62 5.68 18.31
N ALA A 29 -12.49 5.40 17.63
CA ALA A 29 -12.06 6.21 16.50
C ALA A 29 -13.10 6.21 15.35
N VAL A 30 -13.70 5.06 15.04
CA VAL A 30 -14.75 4.92 14.02
C VAL A 30 -16.00 5.70 14.40
N ALA A 31 -16.48 5.55 15.64
CA ALA A 31 -17.66 6.24 16.15
C ALA A 31 -17.46 7.76 16.15
N ASP A 32 -16.31 8.22 16.65
CA ASP A 32 -15.99 9.65 16.73
C ASP A 32 -15.81 10.27 15.35
N ALA A 33 -15.18 9.57 14.40
CA ALA A 33 -15.03 10.06 13.03
C ALA A 33 -16.41 10.30 12.38
N ARG A 34 -17.35 9.35 12.51
CA ARG A 34 -18.70 9.50 11.95
C ARG A 34 -19.50 10.58 12.67
N LYS A 35 -19.47 10.60 14.00
CA LYS A 35 -20.15 11.61 14.81
C LYS A 35 -19.64 13.02 14.45
N SER A 36 -18.33 13.20 14.44
CA SER A 36 -17.72 14.49 14.12
C SER A 36 -18.04 14.93 12.68
N PHE A 37 -18.03 14.02 11.72
CA PHE A 37 -18.43 14.33 10.35
C PHE A 37 -19.89 14.82 10.28
N ALA A 38 -20.81 14.17 10.99
CA ALA A 38 -22.21 14.59 11.09
C ALA A 38 -22.35 15.98 11.75
N ASP A 39 -21.64 16.20 12.85
CA ASP A 39 -21.69 17.45 13.64
C ASP A 39 -21.16 18.65 12.83
N HIS A 40 -20.36 18.40 11.78
CA HIS A 40 -19.83 19.41 10.86
C HIS A 40 -20.51 19.38 9.49
N ASN A 41 -21.81 19.03 9.45
CA ASN A 41 -22.68 19.07 8.27
C ASN A 41 -22.30 18.07 7.16
N GLY A 42 -21.46 17.08 7.47
CA GLY A 42 -21.19 15.94 6.60
C GLY A 42 -22.31 14.88 6.66
N ASP A 43 -22.41 14.08 5.62
CA ASP A 43 -23.33 12.93 5.55
C ASP A 43 -22.58 11.65 5.96
N PRO A 44 -22.84 11.06 7.14
CA PRO A 44 -22.09 9.90 7.64
C PRO A 44 -22.11 8.68 6.71
N GLU A 45 -23.11 8.54 5.84
CA GLU A 45 -23.20 7.45 4.86
C GLU A 45 -22.21 7.60 3.71
N LYS A 46 -21.80 8.85 3.42
CA LYS A 46 -20.77 9.18 2.42
C LYS A 46 -19.35 9.05 2.97
N LEU A 47 -19.16 9.07 4.29
CA LEU A 47 -17.85 8.86 4.90
C LEU A 47 -17.45 7.39 4.81
N LYS A 48 -16.36 7.12 4.10
CA LYS A 48 -15.75 5.78 4.00
C LYS A 48 -14.51 5.70 4.88
N LEU A 49 -14.54 4.81 5.86
CA LEU A 49 -13.46 4.61 6.82
C LEU A 49 -12.66 3.36 6.46
N PHE A 50 -11.35 3.52 6.34
CA PHE A 50 -10.41 2.47 5.98
C PHE A 50 -9.48 2.18 7.16
N ILE A 51 -9.12 0.91 7.33
CA ILE A 51 -7.86 0.60 8.03
C ILE A 51 -6.75 0.58 6.97
N ASN A 52 -5.73 1.40 7.17
CA ASN A 52 -4.61 1.60 6.27
C ASN A 52 -3.33 1.09 6.91
N ASP A 53 -2.58 0.23 6.21
CA ASP A 53 -1.34 -0.34 6.74
C ASP A 53 -0.36 -0.79 5.64
N TYR A 54 0.92 -0.92 5.99
CA TYR A 54 2.01 -1.44 5.14
C TYR A 54 2.25 -2.94 5.36
N ASN A 55 3.03 -3.56 4.47
CA ASN A 55 3.39 -4.98 4.51
C ASN A 55 2.18 -5.91 4.44
N LEU A 56 1.09 -5.52 3.79
CA LEU A 56 -0.04 -6.42 3.57
C LEU A 56 0.28 -7.42 2.46
N GLU A 57 1.15 -7.02 1.53
CA GLU A 57 1.73 -7.76 0.41
C GLU A 57 2.94 -8.62 0.78
N SER A 58 3.24 -8.77 2.07
CA SER A 58 4.42 -9.48 2.58
C SER A 58 4.48 -10.95 2.16
N ASP A 59 5.67 -11.38 1.73
CA ASP A 59 5.95 -12.77 1.35
C ASP A 59 6.56 -13.60 2.48
N TRP A 60 7.31 -12.98 3.41
CA TRP A 60 7.99 -13.68 4.49
C TRP A 60 7.04 -14.30 5.54
N ASP A 61 5.81 -13.82 5.64
CA ASP A 61 4.77 -14.33 6.54
C ASP A 61 3.53 -14.85 5.79
N ASP A 62 3.64 -15.02 4.47
CA ASP A 62 2.54 -15.46 3.60
C ASP A 62 1.28 -14.57 3.74
N ASN A 63 1.44 -13.25 3.64
CA ASN A 63 0.42 -12.23 3.93
C ASN A 63 -0.19 -12.34 5.35
N GLY A 64 0.59 -12.81 6.31
CA GLY A 64 0.17 -13.04 7.70
C GLY A 64 -0.42 -11.80 8.36
N LYS A 65 0.22 -10.63 8.13
CA LYS A 65 -0.29 -9.33 8.60
C LYS A 65 -1.68 -9.01 8.05
N LEU A 66 -1.93 -9.20 6.76
CA LEU A 66 -3.25 -8.97 6.15
C LEU A 66 -4.31 -9.93 6.70
N LYS A 67 -3.98 -11.23 6.82
CA LYS A 67 -4.91 -12.21 7.41
C LYS A 67 -5.29 -11.81 8.85
N SER A 68 -4.31 -11.35 9.64
CA SER A 68 -4.57 -10.85 10.99
C SER A 68 -5.42 -9.58 10.97
N LEU A 69 -5.17 -8.64 10.05
CA LEU A 69 -5.96 -7.42 9.92
C LEU A 69 -7.42 -7.72 9.56
N ILE A 70 -7.67 -8.64 8.63
CA ILE A 70 -9.02 -9.08 8.29
C ILE A 70 -9.74 -9.66 9.52
N GLN A 71 -9.04 -10.46 10.33
CA GLN A 71 -9.60 -10.98 11.59
C GLN A 71 -9.91 -9.85 12.58
N TRP A 72 -9.01 -8.87 12.75
CA TRP A 72 -9.25 -7.73 13.64
C TRP A 72 -10.45 -6.88 13.18
N ILE A 73 -10.61 -6.66 11.88
CA ILE A 73 -11.78 -5.98 11.34
C ILE A 73 -13.07 -6.73 11.72
N HIS A 74 -13.08 -8.06 11.57
CA HIS A 74 -14.21 -8.88 12.02
C HIS A 74 -14.50 -8.67 13.52
N ASP A 75 -13.47 -8.68 14.37
CA ASP A 75 -13.64 -8.56 15.81
C ASP A 75 -14.08 -7.15 16.25
N TRP A 76 -13.58 -6.10 15.59
CA TRP A 76 -14.03 -4.73 15.83
C TRP A 76 -15.49 -4.52 15.42
N GLU A 77 -15.94 -5.09 14.32
CA GLU A 77 -17.33 -5.00 13.84
C GLU A 77 -18.30 -5.95 14.55
N ALA A 78 -17.81 -6.88 15.38
CA ALA A 78 -18.64 -7.86 16.10
C ALA A 78 -19.59 -7.24 17.13
N ASP A 79 -19.47 -5.95 17.45
CA ASP A 79 -20.44 -5.21 18.27
C ASP A 79 -21.76 -4.89 17.52
N GLY A 80 -21.81 -5.10 16.21
CA GLY A 80 -22.95 -4.81 15.36
C GLY A 80 -23.21 -3.32 15.09
N VAL A 81 -22.32 -2.42 15.55
CA VAL A 81 -22.44 -0.97 15.42
C VAL A 81 -21.25 -0.37 14.67
N THR A 82 -20.04 -0.84 14.97
CA THR A 82 -18.81 -0.43 14.31
C THR A 82 -18.82 -0.89 12.86
N LYS A 83 -18.51 0.04 11.94
CA LYS A 83 -18.47 -0.22 10.50
C LYS A 83 -17.20 0.35 9.88
N ILE A 84 -16.34 -0.55 9.45
CA ILE A 84 -15.13 -0.30 8.66
C ILE A 84 -15.47 -0.61 7.21
N ASP A 85 -15.42 0.41 6.36
CA ASP A 85 -15.85 0.30 4.97
C ASP A 85 -14.82 -0.37 4.08
N GLY A 86 -13.53 -0.26 4.43
CA GLY A 86 -12.45 -0.68 3.54
C GLY A 86 -11.13 -1.09 4.19
N ILE A 87 -10.32 -1.76 3.38
CA ILE A 87 -8.91 -2.07 3.65
C ILE A 87 -8.08 -1.28 2.63
N ALA A 88 -7.10 -0.54 3.13
CA ALA A 88 -6.13 0.17 2.31
C ALA A 88 -4.74 -0.43 2.53
N SER A 89 -4.12 -0.89 1.44
CA SER A 89 -2.71 -1.28 1.44
C SER A 89 -1.87 -0.08 1.03
N GLN A 90 -0.90 0.30 1.87
CA GLN A 90 0.05 1.36 1.55
C GLN A 90 0.84 0.99 0.28
N MET A 91 1.30 -0.26 0.16
CA MET A 91 2.02 -0.78 -1.01
C MET A 91 3.36 -0.05 -1.28
N HIS A 92 4.14 0.20 -0.22
CA HIS A 92 5.53 0.66 -0.35
C HIS A 92 6.45 -0.51 -0.72
N ILE A 93 6.64 -0.75 -2.01
CA ILE A 93 7.32 -1.94 -2.52
C ILE A 93 8.70 -1.63 -3.12
N SER A 94 9.38 -2.67 -3.58
CA SER A 94 10.59 -2.56 -4.38
C SER A 94 10.49 -3.49 -5.59
N CYS A 95 11.07 -3.06 -6.71
CA CYS A 95 11.42 -3.95 -7.81
C CYS A 95 12.77 -4.59 -7.53
N TYR A 96 12.87 -5.91 -7.67
CA TYR A 96 14.06 -6.68 -7.39
C TYR A 96 14.67 -7.21 -8.69
N ALA A 97 15.98 -7.04 -8.84
CA ALA A 97 16.73 -7.61 -9.96
C ALA A 97 16.81 -9.15 -9.89
N ASP A 98 16.80 -9.73 -8.68
CA ASP A 98 16.75 -11.18 -8.51
C ASP A 98 15.37 -11.72 -8.93
N PRO A 99 15.29 -12.58 -9.96
CA PRO A 99 14.02 -13.00 -10.54
C PRO A 99 13.21 -13.88 -9.60
N ASN A 100 13.85 -14.65 -8.70
CA ASN A 100 13.15 -15.50 -7.74
C ASN A 100 12.45 -14.65 -6.68
N THR A 101 13.15 -13.65 -6.14
CA THR A 101 12.60 -12.67 -5.21
C THR A 101 11.49 -11.88 -5.87
N GLN A 102 11.71 -11.35 -7.08
CA GLN A 102 10.70 -10.59 -7.81
C GLN A 102 9.44 -11.43 -8.07
N LYS A 103 9.59 -12.71 -8.41
CA LYS A 103 8.46 -13.63 -8.54
C LYS A 103 7.72 -13.83 -7.22
N SER A 104 8.44 -14.11 -6.12
CA SER A 104 7.85 -14.26 -4.78
C SER A 104 7.01 -13.04 -4.40
N LYS A 105 7.55 -11.83 -4.59
CA LYS A 105 6.84 -10.57 -4.31
C LYS A 105 5.58 -10.41 -5.16
N LYS A 106 5.67 -10.68 -6.47
CA LYS A 106 4.50 -10.60 -7.37
C LYS A 106 3.41 -11.60 -6.99
N ASP A 107 3.77 -12.82 -6.64
CA ASP A 107 2.82 -13.86 -6.22
C ASP A 107 2.09 -13.44 -4.93
N HIS A 108 2.79 -12.82 -3.97
CA HIS A 108 2.18 -12.34 -2.72
C HIS A 108 1.40 -11.04 -2.86
N ILE A 109 1.72 -10.18 -3.83
CA ILE A 109 0.85 -9.06 -4.23
C ILE A 109 -0.49 -9.59 -4.77
N VAL A 110 -0.45 -10.61 -5.64
CA VAL A 110 -1.68 -11.25 -6.17
C VAL A 110 -2.51 -11.83 -5.04
N LYS A 111 -1.88 -12.62 -4.16
CA LYS A 111 -2.55 -13.21 -3.00
C LYS A 111 -3.12 -12.16 -2.03
N MET A 112 -2.42 -11.06 -1.80
CA MET A 112 -2.91 -9.93 -1.02
C MET A 112 -4.21 -9.38 -1.64
N LEU A 113 -4.23 -9.13 -2.95
CA LEU A 113 -5.42 -8.64 -3.65
C LEU A 113 -6.58 -9.63 -3.56
N GLU A 114 -6.32 -10.93 -3.71
CA GLU A 114 -7.35 -11.98 -3.56
C GLU A 114 -7.95 -12.01 -2.15
N LEU A 115 -7.11 -11.88 -1.11
CA LEU A 115 -7.55 -11.81 0.28
C LEU A 115 -8.36 -10.54 0.56
N MET A 116 -7.92 -9.40 0.04
CA MET A 116 -8.66 -8.13 0.12
C MET A 116 -10.02 -8.24 -0.57
N ALA A 117 -10.08 -8.79 -1.79
CA ALA A 117 -11.34 -9.04 -2.49
C ALA A 117 -12.28 -9.93 -1.68
N LYS A 118 -11.77 -11.06 -1.17
CA LYS A 118 -12.54 -12.04 -0.37
C LYS A 118 -13.10 -11.44 0.93
N SER A 119 -12.52 -10.38 1.46
CA SER A 119 -13.03 -9.69 2.67
C SER A 119 -14.41 -9.04 2.46
N GLY A 120 -14.82 -8.80 1.21
CA GLY A 120 -16.06 -8.07 0.89
C GLY A 120 -15.98 -6.57 1.14
N LYS A 121 -14.83 -6.04 1.59
CA LYS A 121 -14.62 -4.62 1.88
C LYS A 121 -14.22 -3.83 0.63
N LEU A 122 -14.35 -2.50 0.69
CA LEU A 122 -13.72 -1.61 -0.28
C LEU A 122 -12.20 -1.78 -0.21
N CYS A 123 -11.55 -1.84 -1.36
CA CYS A 123 -10.12 -2.12 -1.51
C CYS A 123 -9.43 -0.90 -2.10
N LYS A 124 -8.42 -0.37 -1.41
CA LYS A 124 -7.62 0.78 -1.87
C LYS A 124 -6.14 0.42 -1.89
N ILE A 125 -5.43 0.84 -2.92
CA ILE A 125 -3.98 1.05 -2.85
C ILE A 125 -3.78 2.53 -2.51
N SER A 126 -3.21 2.83 -1.35
CA SER A 126 -3.26 4.18 -0.76
C SER A 126 -1.96 4.99 -0.93
N GLU A 127 -0.82 4.32 -1.01
CA GLU A 127 0.49 4.98 -0.89
C GLU A 127 1.54 4.29 -1.79
N LEU A 128 1.14 3.86 -2.99
CA LEU A 128 2.04 3.11 -3.86
C LEU A 128 3.28 3.94 -4.19
N ASP A 129 4.44 3.41 -3.87
CA ASP A 129 5.72 3.81 -4.42
C ASP A 129 6.63 2.59 -4.57
N MET A 130 7.66 2.74 -5.40
CA MET A 130 8.53 1.63 -5.73
C MET A 130 9.98 2.08 -5.86
N GLY A 131 10.84 1.53 -5.01
CA GLY A 131 12.28 1.60 -5.16
C GLY A 131 12.81 0.47 -6.06
N TYR A 132 14.12 0.42 -6.24
CA TYR A 132 14.79 -0.66 -6.95
C TYR A 132 15.88 -1.28 -6.06
N VAL A 133 15.98 -2.60 -6.08
CA VAL A 133 16.96 -3.39 -5.33
C VAL A 133 17.73 -4.27 -6.31
N ASP A 134 19.04 -4.12 -6.34
CA ASP A 134 19.92 -4.89 -7.22
C ASP A 134 20.04 -6.36 -6.80
N ALA A 135 20.75 -7.16 -7.62
CA ALA A 135 20.91 -8.59 -7.39
C ALA A 135 21.72 -8.92 -6.13
N ALA A 136 22.46 -7.95 -5.57
CA ALA A 136 23.16 -8.07 -4.31
C ALA A 136 22.29 -7.69 -3.09
N GLY A 137 21.01 -7.33 -3.33
CA GLY A 137 20.08 -6.93 -2.28
C GLY A 137 20.26 -5.49 -1.82
N LYS A 138 20.97 -4.65 -2.59
CA LYS A 138 21.20 -3.24 -2.25
C LYS A 138 20.24 -2.33 -2.99
N GLU A 139 19.71 -1.33 -2.29
CA GLU A 139 18.91 -0.28 -2.92
C GLU A 139 19.74 0.52 -3.94
N VAL A 140 19.17 0.74 -5.12
CA VAL A 140 19.76 1.56 -6.19
C VAL A 140 19.21 2.98 -6.12
N LYS A 141 20.10 3.96 -6.09
CA LYS A 141 19.75 5.38 -6.06
C LYS A 141 19.34 5.86 -7.44
N THR A 142 18.51 6.90 -7.52
CA THR A 142 18.07 7.49 -8.81
C THR A 142 19.23 7.80 -9.75
N ALA A 143 20.36 8.30 -9.22
CA ALA A 143 21.53 8.66 -10.02
C ALA A 143 22.26 7.45 -10.65
N ASP A 144 22.02 6.25 -10.12
CA ASP A 144 22.72 5.02 -10.49
C ASP A 144 21.81 4.05 -11.28
N MET A 145 20.56 4.45 -11.55
CA MET A 145 19.60 3.64 -12.28
C MET A 145 19.99 3.47 -13.75
N THR A 146 19.96 2.23 -14.25
CA THR A 146 20.07 1.97 -15.69
C THR A 146 18.71 2.01 -16.37
N GLU A 147 18.71 2.06 -17.71
CA GLU A 147 17.48 2.06 -18.49
C GLU A 147 16.70 0.73 -18.34
N GLU A 148 17.41 -0.40 -18.28
CA GLU A 148 16.83 -1.73 -18.07
C GLU A 148 16.12 -1.81 -16.71
N GLN A 149 16.75 -1.31 -15.65
CA GLN A 149 16.15 -1.28 -14.32
C GLN A 149 14.88 -0.41 -14.30
N HIS A 150 14.88 0.72 -15.02
CA HIS A 150 13.67 1.52 -15.19
C HIS A 150 12.55 0.80 -15.95
N LYS A 151 12.88 -0.03 -16.95
CA LYS A 151 11.90 -0.87 -17.68
C LYS A 151 11.32 -1.96 -16.79
N GLU A 152 12.12 -2.56 -15.92
CA GLU A 152 11.63 -3.53 -14.93
C GLU A 152 10.66 -2.89 -13.93
N MET A 153 10.99 -1.68 -13.44
CA MET A 153 10.06 -0.92 -12.59
C MET A 153 8.76 -0.55 -13.32
N ARG A 154 8.84 -0.16 -14.59
CA ARG A 154 7.64 0.08 -15.43
C ARG A 154 6.77 -1.17 -15.46
N ASP A 155 7.36 -2.32 -15.71
CA ASP A 155 6.62 -3.57 -15.86
C ASP A 155 5.97 -4.01 -14.54
N LEU A 156 6.62 -3.76 -13.40
CA LEU A 156 6.02 -4.03 -12.09
C LEU A 156 4.86 -3.06 -11.79
N TYR A 157 4.97 -1.76 -12.11
CA TYR A 157 3.84 -0.82 -11.98
C TYR A 157 2.64 -1.29 -12.81
N THR A 158 2.87 -1.62 -14.09
CA THR A 158 1.82 -2.15 -14.98
C THR A 158 1.16 -3.38 -14.36
N PHE A 159 1.97 -4.35 -13.90
CA PHE A 159 1.48 -5.58 -13.29
C PHE A 159 0.60 -5.32 -12.06
N VAL A 160 1.05 -4.51 -11.11
CA VAL A 160 0.31 -4.23 -9.87
C VAL A 160 -1.07 -3.65 -10.17
N LEU A 161 -1.13 -2.64 -11.04
CA LEU A 161 -2.37 -1.95 -11.38
C LEU A 161 -3.32 -2.87 -12.18
N GLN A 162 -2.81 -3.62 -13.16
CA GLN A 162 -3.64 -4.58 -13.90
C GLN A 162 -4.20 -5.66 -12.99
N LYS A 163 -3.40 -6.19 -12.06
CA LYS A 163 -3.88 -7.18 -11.08
C LYS A 163 -4.91 -6.62 -10.12
N TYR A 164 -4.79 -5.35 -9.73
CA TYR A 164 -5.84 -4.70 -8.94
C TYR A 164 -7.19 -4.72 -9.69
N PHE A 165 -7.23 -4.30 -10.95
CA PHE A 165 -8.48 -4.30 -11.73
C PHE A 165 -8.99 -5.70 -12.09
N GLU A 166 -8.08 -6.65 -12.32
CA GLU A 166 -8.41 -8.05 -12.64
C GLU A 166 -9.01 -8.78 -11.43
N ILE A 167 -8.44 -8.60 -10.24
CA ILE A 167 -8.75 -9.42 -9.06
C ILE A 167 -9.83 -8.77 -8.19
N ILE A 168 -9.76 -7.45 -7.95
CA ILE A 168 -10.71 -6.76 -7.08
C ILE A 168 -12.02 -6.53 -7.85
N PRO A 169 -13.18 -6.99 -7.36
CA PRO A 169 -14.46 -6.73 -8.02
C PRO A 169 -14.73 -5.24 -8.17
N ALA A 170 -15.33 -4.82 -9.29
CA ALA A 170 -15.55 -3.41 -9.61
C ALA A 170 -16.26 -2.60 -8.50
N ALA A 171 -17.21 -3.21 -7.79
CA ALA A 171 -17.92 -2.58 -6.67
C ALA A 171 -17.05 -2.37 -5.41
N GLN A 172 -15.92 -3.09 -5.31
CA GLN A 172 -14.94 -2.96 -4.24
C GLN A 172 -13.74 -2.07 -4.63
N GLN A 173 -13.60 -1.67 -5.90
CA GLN A 173 -12.48 -0.86 -6.35
C GLN A 173 -12.63 0.60 -5.90
N TYR A 174 -12.02 0.96 -4.77
CA TYR A 174 -12.10 2.33 -4.25
C TYR A 174 -11.05 3.27 -4.86
N GLY A 175 -9.91 2.73 -5.30
CA GLY A 175 -8.92 3.50 -6.06
C GLY A 175 -7.47 3.20 -5.70
N ILE A 176 -6.59 3.86 -6.45
CA ILE A 176 -5.13 3.73 -6.38
C ILE A 176 -4.55 5.13 -6.21
N THR A 177 -3.63 5.29 -5.27
CA THR A 177 -2.92 6.55 -5.02
C THR A 177 -1.42 6.30 -5.01
N GLN A 178 -0.69 7.08 -5.79
CA GLN A 178 0.77 7.13 -5.79
C GLN A 178 1.23 8.04 -4.65
N TRP A 179 2.19 7.58 -3.85
CA TRP A 179 2.68 8.35 -2.69
C TRP A 179 3.62 9.48 -3.09
N CYS A 180 4.57 9.19 -3.97
CA CYS A 180 5.59 10.13 -4.42
C CYS A 180 5.30 10.60 -5.84
N ALA A 181 5.13 11.90 -6.06
CA ALA A 181 5.09 12.45 -7.41
C ALA A 181 6.47 12.31 -8.08
N THR A 182 7.50 12.91 -7.48
CA THR A 182 8.88 12.86 -7.97
C THR A 182 9.70 11.82 -7.24
N ASP A 183 10.88 11.51 -7.77
CA ASP A 183 11.92 10.82 -7.03
C ASP A 183 12.29 11.55 -5.74
N ALA A 184 12.78 10.80 -4.76
CA ALA A 184 13.10 11.34 -3.46
C ALA A 184 14.43 12.12 -3.50
N PRO A 185 14.49 13.35 -2.97
CA PRO A 185 15.74 14.05 -2.72
C PRO A 185 16.70 13.22 -1.85
N LYS A 186 18.01 13.49 -1.95
CA LYS A 186 19.04 12.76 -1.18
C LYS A 186 18.88 12.90 0.34
N ASP A 187 18.31 14.02 0.78
CA ASP A 187 18.05 14.41 2.16
C ASP A 187 16.60 14.15 2.60
N SER A 188 15.81 13.43 1.79
CA SER A 188 14.44 13.07 2.14
C SER A 188 14.38 12.17 3.38
N GLY A 189 13.45 12.46 4.30
CA GLY A 189 13.12 11.57 5.41
C GLY A 189 12.42 10.28 4.98
N TRP A 190 11.94 10.22 3.74
CA TRP A 190 11.31 9.04 3.13
C TRP A 190 12.12 8.59 1.91
N ARG A 191 12.66 7.37 1.96
CA ARG A 191 13.39 6.70 0.85
C ARG A 191 14.45 7.60 0.18
N PRO A 192 15.42 8.17 0.93
CA PRO A 192 16.36 9.19 0.45
C PRO A 192 17.12 8.79 -0.81
N GLY A 193 17.00 9.60 -1.86
CA GLY A 193 17.68 9.40 -3.15
C GLY A 193 17.19 8.21 -3.97
N LEU A 194 16.04 7.60 -3.64
CA LEU A 194 15.49 6.44 -4.37
C LEU A 194 14.55 6.85 -5.51
N PRO A 195 14.41 6.01 -6.55
CA PRO A 195 13.64 6.29 -7.77
C PRO A 195 12.12 6.08 -7.61
N VAL A 196 11.53 6.60 -6.53
CA VAL A 196 10.17 6.30 -6.08
C VAL A 196 9.04 7.04 -6.81
N GLY A 197 9.38 8.04 -7.61
CA GLY A 197 8.42 8.86 -8.34
C GLY A 197 8.02 8.30 -9.71
N LEU A 198 6.87 8.77 -10.20
CA LEU A 198 6.51 8.65 -11.62
C LEU A 198 7.25 9.71 -12.47
N TRP A 199 7.71 10.78 -11.82
CA TRP A 199 8.57 11.80 -12.40
C TRP A 199 9.94 11.82 -11.73
N ASP A 200 10.96 12.33 -12.42
CA ASP A 200 12.23 12.67 -11.79
C ASP A 200 12.13 14.00 -11.01
N LEU A 201 13.23 14.44 -10.38
CA LEU A 201 13.29 15.70 -9.63
C LEU A 201 13.12 16.96 -10.52
N ASN A 202 13.24 16.83 -11.84
CA ASN A 202 13.00 17.90 -12.81
C ASN A 202 11.60 17.83 -13.42
N TYR A 203 10.71 17.00 -12.87
CA TYR A 203 9.35 16.76 -13.37
C TYR A 203 9.30 16.21 -14.80
N LEU A 204 10.35 15.51 -15.25
CA LEU A 204 10.32 14.73 -16.47
C LEU A 204 9.70 13.36 -16.20
N ARG A 205 8.81 12.91 -17.08
CA ARG A 205 8.14 11.60 -16.96
C ARG A 205 9.17 10.48 -17.08
N LYS A 206 9.11 9.52 -16.16
CA LYS A 206 9.94 8.31 -16.18
C LYS A 206 9.24 7.16 -16.89
N HIS A 207 9.95 6.06 -17.08
CA HIS A 207 9.38 4.78 -17.51
C HIS A 207 8.23 4.32 -16.60
N THR A 208 8.34 4.56 -15.29
CA THR A 208 7.31 4.23 -14.29
C THR A 208 5.99 4.97 -14.52
N TYR A 209 6.01 6.23 -15.00
CA TYR A 209 4.79 6.92 -15.44
C TYR A 209 4.08 6.16 -16.56
N ALA A 210 4.84 5.68 -17.56
CA ALA A 210 4.28 4.94 -18.68
C ALA A 210 3.65 3.62 -18.20
N GLY A 211 4.33 2.91 -17.30
CA GLY A 211 3.81 1.68 -16.69
C GLY A 211 2.54 1.92 -15.87
N PHE A 212 2.51 3.02 -15.11
CA PHE A 212 1.31 3.42 -14.37
C PHE A 212 0.14 3.70 -15.31
N ALA A 213 0.35 4.47 -16.37
CA ALA A 213 -0.69 4.80 -17.34
C ALA A 213 -1.25 3.54 -18.05
N VAL A 214 -0.39 2.62 -18.46
CA VAL A 214 -0.82 1.34 -19.07
C VAL A 214 -1.51 0.44 -18.05
N GLY A 215 -1.05 0.45 -16.80
CA GLY A 215 -1.73 -0.21 -15.69
C GLY A 215 -3.18 0.25 -15.50
N LEU A 216 -3.47 1.52 -15.81
CA LEU A 216 -4.82 2.10 -15.84
C LEU A 216 -5.59 1.88 -17.16
N GLY A 217 -5.00 1.20 -18.14
CA GLY A 217 -5.62 0.86 -19.42
C GLY A 217 -5.19 1.73 -20.62
N ALA A 218 -4.14 2.55 -20.50
CA ALA A 218 -3.56 3.22 -21.68
C ALA A 218 -2.87 2.21 -22.62
N PRO A 219 -2.70 2.54 -23.93
CA PRO A 219 -1.92 1.73 -24.85
C PRO A 219 -0.43 1.68 -24.52
N GLU A 220 0.23 0.57 -24.87
CA GLU A 220 1.68 0.39 -24.72
C GLU A 220 2.48 1.07 -25.85
N TYR A 221 2.52 2.40 -25.85
CA TYR A 221 3.17 3.18 -26.92
C TYR A 221 4.66 2.87 -27.14
N TRP A 222 5.36 2.30 -26.16
CA TRP A 222 6.77 1.89 -26.30
C TRP A 222 6.98 0.60 -27.10
N LYS A 223 5.93 -0.21 -27.33
CA LYS A 223 6.01 -1.38 -28.21
C LYS A 223 5.95 -1.00 -29.69
N GLU A 224 5.42 0.17 -30.00
CA GLU A 224 5.25 0.68 -31.37
C GLU A 224 6.34 1.68 -31.78
N ALA A 225 7.18 2.12 -30.83
CA ALA A 225 8.33 2.96 -31.09
C ALA A 225 9.40 2.16 -31.84
N LYS A 226 9.63 2.51 -33.10
CA LYS A 226 10.73 2.01 -33.93
C LYS A 226 12.05 2.69 -33.58
#